data_AF-A0A199V986-F1
#
_entry.id   AF-A0A199V986-F1
#
_cell.length_a   1.000
_cell.length_b   1.000
_cell.length_c   1.000
_cell.angle_alpha   90.00
_cell.angle_beta   90.00
_cell.angle_gamma   90.00
#
_symmetry.space_group_name_H-M   'P 1'
#
loop_
_entity.id
_entity.type
_entity.pdbx_description
1 polymer ?
#
loop_
_entity_poly.entity_id
_entity_poly.type
_entity_poly.pdbx_seq_one_letter_code
_entity_poly.pdbx_strand_id
1 'polypeptide(L)'
;DAGVNWANSHRPTFSMADPSYSLPDNVALITLQALEDGSTLLRLAHLYEVGEDKDLSVMARVDLEKLFSGRKISKITETNLSANQERVEMEKKRLKWQVEGSTRSAGPVRGGAVDVSELVVELGPMEIRTFIIYFDYMFLA
;
A
#
# COMPACT_ATOMS: atom_id res chain seq x y z
N ASP A 1 -14.80 -31.86 31.59
CA ASP A 1 -14.15 -30.54 31.53
C ASP A 1 -12.68 -30.49 31.06
N ALA A 2 -12.16 -31.51 30.37
CA ALA A 2 -10.83 -31.43 29.73
C ALA A 2 -10.84 -30.65 28.38
N GLY A 3 -12.01 -30.54 27.76
CA GLY A 3 -12.22 -29.87 26.45
C GLY A 3 -12.13 -28.34 26.47
N VAL A 4 -12.19 -27.70 27.64
CA VAL A 4 -12.17 -26.21 27.73
C VAL A 4 -10.73 -25.70 27.94
N ASN A 5 -9.86 -26.50 28.56
CA ASN A 5 -8.47 -26.12 28.84
C ASN A 5 -7.53 -26.20 27.62
N TRP A 6 -7.80 -27.06 26.62
CA TRP A 6 -6.96 -27.14 25.42
C TRP A 6 -7.18 -25.96 24.47
N ALA A 7 -8.44 -25.54 24.27
CA ALA A 7 -8.80 -24.42 23.42
C ALA A 7 -8.31 -23.06 23.98
N ASN A 8 -8.21 -22.94 25.30
CA ASN A 8 -7.67 -21.74 25.96
C ASN A 8 -6.14 -21.66 25.95
N SER A 9 -5.43 -22.80 25.83
CA SER A 9 -3.96 -22.84 25.80
C SER A 9 -3.37 -22.69 24.40
N HIS A 10 -4.14 -22.92 23.33
CA HIS A 10 -3.67 -22.87 21.95
C HIS A 10 -4.51 -21.88 21.12
N ARG A 11 -4.22 -20.58 21.28
CA ARG A 11 -4.82 -19.55 20.45
C ARG A 11 -4.10 -19.50 19.09
N PRO A 12 -4.77 -19.81 17.97
CA PRO A 12 -4.15 -19.64 16.66
C PRO A 12 -3.83 -18.17 16.46
N THR A 13 -2.59 -17.89 16.04
CA THR A 13 -2.15 -16.55 15.64
C THR A 13 -1.83 -16.58 14.16
N PHE A 14 -2.12 -15.48 13.48
CA PHE A 14 -1.83 -15.33 12.06
C PHE A 14 -1.36 -13.90 11.82
N SER A 15 -0.26 -13.77 11.08
CA SER A 15 0.22 -12.52 10.51
C SER A 15 0.68 -12.82 9.10
N MET A 16 0.36 -11.92 8.17
CA MET A 16 0.89 -11.97 6.81
C MET A 16 2.17 -11.14 6.68
N ALA A 17 2.42 -10.24 7.64
CA ALA A 17 3.62 -9.43 7.72
C ALA A 17 4.72 -10.16 8.51
N ASP A 18 5.97 -9.84 8.18
CA ASP A 18 7.15 -10.24 8.95
C ASP A 18 6.97 -9.83 10.43
N PRO A 19 7.30 -10.70 11.41
CA PRO A 19 7.12 -10.40 12.84
C PRO A 19 7.86 -9.15 13.34
N SER A 20 8.92 -8.73 12.63
CA SER A 20 9.72 -7.55 12.95
C SER A 20 9.26 -6.29 12.21
N TYR A 21 8.25 -6.39 11.34
CA TYR A 21 7.81 -5.31 10.48
C TYR A 21 6.43 -4.78 10.88
N SER A 22 6.34 -3.46 11.00
CA SER A 22 5.10 -2.71 11.12
C SER A 22 5.04 -1.65 10.03
N LEU A 23 3.84 -1.23 9.66
CA LEU A 23 3.69 -0.05 8.82
C LEU A 23 4.30 1.18 9.52
N PRO A 24 4.83 2.15 8.76
CA PRO A 24 5.18 3.44 9.32
C PRO A 24 4.00 4.09 10.03
N ASP A 25 4.24 4.83 11.13
CA ASP A 25 3.20 5.45 11.95
C ASP A 25 2.35 6.48 11.17
N ASN A 26 2.89 7.02 10.07
CA ASN A 26 2.20 7.94 9.17
C ASN A 26 1.46 7.26 8.01
N VAL A 27 1.32 5.92 8.01
CA VAL A 27 0.65 5.14 6.97
C VAL A 27 -0.42 4.20 7.55
N ALA A 28 -1.57 4.16 6.88
CA ALA A 28 -2.62 3.17 7.16
C ALA A 28 -2.94 2.28 5.96
N LEU A 29 -3.18 1.00 6.25
CA LEU A 29 -3.82 0.05 5.33
C LEU A 29 -5.34 0.28 5.36
N ILE A 30 -5.88 0.95 4.35
CA ILE A 30 -7.31 1.30 4.31
C ILE A 30 -8.14 0.32 3.47
N THR A 31 -7.50 -0.51 2.65
CA THR A 31 -8.18 -1.62 1.95
C THR A 31 -7.22 -2.78 1.76
N LEU A 32 -7.67 -3.98 2.15
CA LEU A 32 -7.09 -5.25 1.77
C LEU A 32 -8.25 -6.18 1.40
N GLN A 33 -8.42 -6.44 0.11
CA GLN A 33 -9.58 -7.16 -0.40
C GLN A 33 -9.18 -8.16 -1.48
N ALA A 34 -9.62 -9.42 -1.34
CA ALA A 34 -9.51 -10.40 -2.42
C ALA A 34 -10.54 -10.11 -3.53
N LEU A 35 -10.12 -10.20 -4.78
CA LEU A 35 -10.94 -10.04 -5.98
C LEU A 35 -11.31 -11.39 -6.60
N GLU A 36 -12.31 -11.39 -7.47
CA GLU A 36 -12.86 -12.61 -8.09
C GLU A 36 -11.84 -13.36 -8.96
N ASP A 37 -10.89 -12.63 -9.58
CA ASP A 37 -9.82 -13.19 -10.40
C ASP A 37 -8.64 -13.75 -9.58
N GLY A 38 -8.76 -13.76 -8.25
CA GLY A 38 -7.72 -14.22 -7.33
C GLY A 38 -6.64 -13.18 -7.02
N SER A 39 -6.73 -11.97 -7.59
CA SER A 39 -5.87 -10.85 -7.22
C SER A 39 -6.32 -10.20 -5.91
N THR A 40 -5.50 -9.29 -5.39
CA THR A 40 -5.77 -8.55 -4.16
C THR A 40 -5.72 -7.04 -4.42
N LEU A 41 -6.77 -6.34 -4.03
CA LEU A 41 -6.84 -4.89 -3.98
C LEU A 41 -6.23 -4.39 -2.68
N LEU A 42 -5.17 -3.60 -2.81
CA LEU A 42 -4.45 -2.96 -1.72
C LEU A 42 -4.60 -1.43 -1.82
N ARG A 43 -4.96 -0.78 -0.72
CA ARG A 43 -4.88 0.69 -0.60
C ARG A 43 -4.11 1.09 0.65
N LEU A 44 -3.09 1.91 0.44
CA LEU A 44 -2.29 2.53 1.48
C LEU A 44 -2.54 4.04 1.45
N ALA A 45 -2.70 4.64 2.63
CA ALA A 45 -2.95 6.06 2.79
C ALA A 45 -1.92 6.68 3.73
N HIS A 46 -1.33 7.80 3.33
CA HIS A 46 -0.60 8.67 4.24
C HIS A 46 -1.58 9.48 5.08
N LEU A 47 -1.38 9.50 6.40
CA LEU A 47 -2.37 10.03 7.35
C LEU A 47 -2.30 11.54 7.57
N TYR A 48 -1.12 12.14 7.35
CA TYR A 48 -0.85 13.54 7.67
C TYR A 48 -0.77 14.44 6.43
N GLU A 49 -1.17 15.70 6.60
CA GLU A 49 -0.98 16.78 5.62
C GLU A 49 0.41 17.44 5.74
N VAL A 50 0.86 18.12 4.68
CA VAL A 50 2.13 18.83 4.66
C VAL A 50 2.19 19.85 5.80
N GLY A 51 3.17 19.69 6.69
CA GLY A 51 3.40 20.62 7.80
C GLY A 51 2.48 20.44 9.02
N GLU A 52 1.61 19.43 9.02
CA GLU A 52 0.79 19.09 10.19
C GLU A 52 1.63 18.60 11.37
N ASP A 53 2.62 17.76 11.08
CA ASP A 53 3.59 17.24 12.04
C ASP A 53 5.00 17.28 11.45
N LYS A 54 5.99 17.62 12.28
CA LYS A 54 7.37 17.78 11.83
C LYS A 54 7.99 16.46 11.35
N ASP A 55 7.66 15.37 12.01
CA ASP A 55 8.31 14.07 11.83
C ASP A 55 7.41 13.09 11.05
N LEU A 56 6.08 13.28 11.08
CA LEU A 56 5.11 12.41 10.41
C LEU A 56 4.60 12.95 9.07
N SER A 57 4.69 14.25 8.80
CA SER A 57 4.30 14.85 7.50
C SER A 57 5.39 14.77 6.42
N VAL A 58 6.16 13.69 6.42
CA VAL A 58 7.28 13.43 5.49
C VAL A 58 7.01 12.18 4.66
N MET A 59 7.77 11.98 3.56
CA MET A 59 7.62 10.82 2.70
C MET A 59 7.71 9.50 3.49
N ALA A 60 6.68 8.66 3.39
CA ALA A 60 6.67 7.33 3.99
C ALA A 60 7.10 6.26 2.99
N ARG A 61 7.68 5.16 3.49
CA ARG A 61 8.09 4.00 2.69
C ARG A 61 7.50 2.72 3.28
N VAL A 62 6.80 1.97 2.44
CA VAL A 62 6.22 0.68 2.78
C VAL A 62 6.88 -0.42 1.97
N ASP A 63 7.53 -1.35 2.66
CA ASP A 63 8.13 -2.56 2.11
C ASP A 63 7.06 -3.65 1.96
N LEU A 64 6.65 -3.93 0.72
CA LEU A 64 5.59 -4.91 0.45
C LEU A 64 6.05 -6.36 0.61
N GLU A 65 7.35 -6.65 0.44
CA GLU A 65 7.88 -7.99 0.71
C GLU A 65 7.75 -8.33 2.20
N LYS A 66 8.07 -7.37 3.07
CA LYS A 66 7.88 -7.56 4.52
C LYS A 66 6.43 -7.53 4.94
N LEU A 67 5.59 -6.70 4.31
CA LEU A 67 4.15 -6.65 4.60
C LEU A 67 3.42 -7.94 4.23
N PHE A 68 3.90 -8.65 3.20
CA PHE A 68 3.34 -9.91 2.71
C PHE A 68 4.35 -11.06 2.76
N SER A 69 5.18 -11.14 3.81
CA SER A 69 6.29 -12.12 3.92
C SER A 69 5.86 -13.58 3.75
N GLY A 70 4.60 -13.91 4.05
CA GLY A 70 4.04 -15.26 3.87
C GLY A 70 3.65 -15.60 2.42
N ARG A 71 3.73 -14.66 1.46
CA ARG A 71 3.33 -14.86 0.07
C ARG A 71 4.24 -14.09 -0.89
N LYS A 72 4.73 -14.76 -1.92
CA LYS A 72 5.51 -14.10 -2.95
C LYS A 72 4.62 -13.29 -3.89
N ILE A 73 4.93 -12.02 -4.08
CA ILE A 73 4.27 -11.14 -5.06
C ILE A 73 4.83 -11.46 -6.45
N SER A 74 3.95 -11.82 -7.39
CA SER A 74 4.30 -12.18 -8.76
C SER A 74 4.09 -11.03 -9.74
N LYS A 75 3.10 -10.17 -9.46
CA LYS A 75 2.80 -8.97 -10.23
C LYS A 75 2.17 -7.92 -9.32
N ILE A 76 2.56 -6.67 -9.53
CA ILE A 76 1.94 -5.50 -8.93
C ILE A 76 1.60 -4.49 -10.02
N THR A 77 0.43 -3.86 -9.91
CA THR A 77 0.00 -2.83 -10.85
C THR A 77 -0.67 -1.70 -10.10
N GLU A 78 -0.17 -0.48 -10.27
CA GLU A 78 -0.76 0.71 -9.68
C GLU A 78 -1.90 1.24 -10.54
N THR A 79 -3.01 1.56 -9.88
CA THR A 79 -4.25 2.01 -10.52
C THR A 79 -4.73 3.32 -9.91
N ASN A 80 -5.76 3.91 -10.51
CA ASN A 80 -6.47 5.03 -9.89
C ASN A 80 -7.25 4.60 -8.63
N LEU A 81 -7.85 5.56 -7.93
CA LEU A 81 -8.54 5.30 -6.65
C LEU A 81 -9.66 4.25 -6.76
N SER A 82 -10.39 4.26 -7.89
CA SER A 82 -11.45 3.31 -8.22
C SER A 82 -10.97 1.97 -8.75
N ALA A 83 -9.66 1.76 -8.89
CA ALA A 83 -9.04 0.54 -9.39
C ALA A 83 -9.50 0.10 -10.79
N ASN A 84 -9.90 1.04 -11.66
CA ASN A 84 -10.44 0.72 -13.01
C ASN A 84 -9.54 1.17 -14.18
N GLN A 85 -8.47 1.93 -13.90
CA GLN A 85 -7.50 2.37 -14.89
C GLN A 85 -6.09 2.36 -14.29
N GLU A 86 -5.09 1.94 -15.07
CA GLU A 86 -3.68 2.02 -14.65
C GLU A 86 -3.25 3.48 -14.45
N ARG A 87 -2.48 3.74 -13.38
CA ARG A 87 -2.02 5.10 -13.05
C ARG A 87 -1.22 5.71 -14.20
N VAL A 88 -0.35 4.91 -14.82
CA VAL A 88 0.51 5.35 -15.94
C VAL A 88 -0.32 5.82 -17.14
N GLU A 89 -1.40 5.12 -17.46
CA GLU A 89 -2.29 5.52 -18.57
C GLU A 89 -3.10 6.76 -18.26
N MET A 90 -3.57 6.88 -17.02
CA MET A 90 -4.33 8.04 -16.54
C MET A 90 -3.48 9.31 -16.53
N GLU A 91 -2.24 9.24 -16.03
CA GLU A 91 -1.31 10.37 -16.00
C GLU A 91 -0.94 10.87 -17.41
N LYS A 92 -0.84 9.97 -18.41
CA LYS A 92 -0.64 10.36 -19.82
C LYS A 92 -1.79 11.17 -20.40
N LYS A 93 -3.02 10.95 -19.92
CA LYS A 93 -4.24 11.59 -20.41
C LYS A 93 -4.60 12.86 -19.61
N ARG A 94 -3.89 13.14 -18.51
CA ARG A 94 -4.20 14.24 -17.61
C ARG A 94 -3.96 15.59 -18.28
N LEU A 95 -4.98 16.44 -18.29
CA LEU A 95 -4.92 17.79 -18.84
C LEU A 95 -3.96 18.67 -18.03
N LYS A 96 -3.13 19.44 -18.73
CA LYS A 96 -2.21 20.42 -18.13
C LYS A 96 -2.85 21.80 -18.18
N TRP A 97 -3.38 22.23 -17.04
CA TRP A 97 -4.00 23.55 -16.90
C TRP A 97 -2.95 24.61 -16.58
N GLN A 98 -3.10 25.79 -17.20
CA GLN A 98 -2.39 27.00 -16.77
C GLN A 98 -3.29 27.74 -15.79
N VAL A 99 -2.87 27.85 -14.54
CA VAL A 99 -3.64 28.49 -13.49
C VAL A 99 -3.12 29.90 -13.26
N GLU A 100 -3.98 30.90 -13.43
CA GLU A 100 -3.67 32.30 -13.20
C GLU A 100 -3.26 32.52 -11.73
N GLY A 101 -2.21 33.31 -11.49
CA GLY A 101 -1.68 33.54 -10.15
C GLY A 101 -0.86 32.39 -9.56
N SER A 102 -0.66 31.27 -10.28
CA SER A 102 0.29 30.25 -9.85
C SER A 102 1.74 30.77 -10.01
N THR A 103 2.34 31.25 -8.93
CA THR A 103 3.80 31.11 -8.79
C THR A 103 4.08 29.63 -8.91
N ARG A 104 5.05 29.20 -9.73
CA ARG A 104 5.44 27.78 -9.89
C ARG A 104 5.92 27.19 -8.55
N SER A 105 5.02 26.99 -7.60
CA SER A 105 5.28 26.18 -6.42
C SER A 105 5.45 24.76 -6.91
N ALA A 106 6.47 24.07 -6.38
CA ALA A 106 6.60 22.65 -6.59
C ALA A 106 5.26 22.00 -6.22
N GLY A 107 4.73 21.17 -7.11
CA GLY A 107 3.47 20.47 -6.84
C GLY A 107 3.56 19.63 -5.55
N PRO A 108 2.43 19.09 -5.08
CA PRO A 108 2.44 18.23 -3.90
C PRO A 108 3.47 17.12 -4.06
N VAL A 109 4.26 16.88 -3.02
CA VAL A 109 5.25 15.80 -2.98
C VAL A 109 4.48 14.48 -3.09
N ARG A 110 4.82 13.67 -4.10
CA ARG A 110 4.18 12.38 -4.37
C ARG A 110 5.24 11.29 -4.42
N GLY A 111 4.85 10.09 -4.02
CA GLY A 111 5.68 8.91 -4.15
C GLY A 111 6.01 8.60 -5.61
N GLY A 112 7.21 8.05 -5.82
CA GLY A 112 7.67 7.61 -7.12
C GLY A 112 6.90 6.40 -7.66
N ALA A 113 7.19 6.04 -8.92
CA ALA A 113 6.76 4.76 -9.47
C ALA A 113 7.31 3.61 -8.62
N VAL A 114 6.53 2.55 -8.45
CA VAL A 114 6.99 1.37 -7.71
C VAL A 114 8.02 0.62 -8.55
N ASP A 115 9.21 0.39 -7.99
CA ASP A 115 10.17 -0.53 -8.56
C ASP A 115 9.72 -1.97 -8.27
N VAL A 116 9.52 -2.76 -9.32
CA VAL A 116 9.06 -4.15 -9.22
C VAL A 116 10.13 -5.06 -8.60
N SER A 117 11.40 -4.66 -8.61
CA SER A 117 12.50 -5.40 -8.01
C SER A 117 12.68 -5.13 -6.52
N GLU A 118 12.32 -3.94 -6.04
CA GLU A 118 12.43 -3.57 -4.63
C GLU A 118 11.10 -3.74 -3.87
N LEU A 119 9.97 -3.65 -4.58
CA LEU A 119 8.60 -3.72 -4.01
C LEU A 119 8.38 -2.75 -2.84
N VAL A 120 9.03 -1.59 -2.91
CA VAL A 120 8.86 -0.48 -1.96
C VAL A 120 7.90 0.55 -2.54
N VAL A 121 6.88 0.89 -1.75
CA VAL A 121 5.90 1.94 -2.07
C VAL A 121 6.22 3.19 -1.27
N GLU A 122 6.44 4.29 -1.98
CA GLU A 122 6.54 5.61 -1.38
C GLU A 122 5.17 6.30 -1.32
N LEU A 123 4.84 6.97 -0.21
CA LEU A 123 3.64 7.80 -0.09
C LEU A 123 4.01 9.20 0.40
N GLY A 124 3.62 10.22 -0.37
CA GLY A 124 3.70 11.60 0.09
C GLY A 124 2.55 11.96 1.04
N PRO A 125 2.63 13.12 1.73
CA PRO A 125 1.56 13.62 2.58
C PRO A 125 0.20 13.63 1.86
N MET A 126 -0.84 13.13 2.54
CA MET A 126 -2.20 12.93 2.04
C MET A 126 -2.34 12.09 0.75
N GLU A 127 -1.31 11.32 0.35
CA GLU A 127 -1.41 10.43 -0.80
C GLU A 127 -2.13 9.12 -0.44
N ILE A 128 -3.05 8.70 -1.31
CA ILE A 128 -3.62 7.35 -1.31
C ILE A 128 -3.18 6.66 -2.59
N ARG A 129 -2.52 5.50 -2.45
CA ARG A 129 -2.08 4.68 -3.59
C ARG A 129 -2.85 3.36 -3.62
N THR A 130 -3.32 3.00 -4.80
CA THR A 130 -4.16 1.82 -5.04
C THR A 130 -3.41 0.83 -5.92
N PHE A 131 -3.31 -0.41 -5.47
CA PHE A 131 -2.59 -1.48 -6.17
C PHE A 131 -3.47 -2.70 -6.36
N ILE A 132 -3.29 -3.35 -7.50
CA ILE A 132 -3.72 -4.73 -7.73
C ILE A 132 -2.48 -5.61 -7.63
N ILE A 133 -2.52 -6.58 -6.71
CA ILE A 133 -1.42 -7.49 -6.42
C ILE A 133 -1.82 -8.91 -6.78
N TYR A 134 -0.94 -9.60 -7.50
CA TYR A 134 -1.02 -11.04 -7.72
C TYR A 134 0.06 -11.70 -6.88
N PHE A 135 -0.33 -12.75 -6.16
CA PHE A 135 0.60 -13.62 -5.43
C PHE A 135 0.85 -14.87 -6.25
N ASP A 136 2.04 -15.46 -6.13
CA ASP A 136 2.30 -16.80 -6.65
C ASP A 136 1.37 -17.81 -5.93
N TYR A 137 0.86 -18.80 -6.67
CA TYR A 137 0.11 -19.90 -6.06
C TYR A 137 1.01 -20.67 -5.10
N MET A 138 0.65 -20.68 -3.81
CA MET A 138 1.29 -21.58 -2.86
C MET A 138 0.89 -23.03 -3.19
N PHE A 139 1.87 -23.85 -3.56
CA PHE A 139 1.83 -25.24 -3.13
C PHE A 139 1.99 -25.23 -1.61
N LEU A 140 0.92 -25.51 -0.88
CA LEU A 140 1.03 -25.91 0.52
C LEU A 140 1.72 -27.29 0.52
N ALA A 141 2.97 -27.33 0.96
CA ALA A 141 3.67 -28.56 1.30
C ALA A 141 3.46 -28.88 2.79
#